data_AF-A0A1B9IDJ2-F1
#
_entry.id   AF-A0A1B9IDJ2-F1
#
_cell.length_a   1.000
_cell.length_b   1.000
_cell.length_c   1.000
_cell.angle_alpha   90.00
_cell.angle_beta   90.00
_cell.angle_gamma   90.00
#
_symmetry.space_group_name_H-M   'P 1'
#
loop_
_entity.id
_entity.type
_entity.pdbx_description
1 polymer ?
#
loop_
_entity_poly.entity_id
_entity_poly.type
_entity_poly.pdbx_seq_one_letter_code
_entity_poly.pdbx_strand_id
1 'polypeptide(L)'
;MLPSIRRLALLGLVAASSVVAKGAIGIKQAKVAVTSPNGLSDATYNLKEPTPLPTPIALSEGSTFKLSFSVIDTVTGEGIYPQQAHLLFEDPKGDDVTLPVTVKSNGKAQITINTAKPHPALLQSHGSFHLTLLLSSLDSLDPLSYPLGELSLPPSTLKPLPRKRHDLPPKQGDPAFQAQQEIFHTFKEDPKTVGWTLSIIGTVITLAPWTILLGLLGKLTPSLNFQTPPTSSYVFLLVLGALEALIFVYWLRLKLYHLLPAFLGLSVIATWTGIIALRELRARRLKAGGAP
;
A
#
# COMPACT_ATOMS: atom_id res chain seq x y z
N MET A 1 19.20 37.32 93.11
CA MET A 1 18.02 36.46 93.36
C MET A 1 18.19 35.17 92.57
N LEU A 2 18.40 34.04 93.27
CA LEU A 2 18.29 32.64 92.82
C LEU A 2 16.88 32.35 92.23
N PRO A 3 16.56 31.21 91.56
CA PRO A 3 17.26 29.90 91.43
C PRO A 3 17.33 29.35 89.97
N SER A 4 18.28 28.49 89.56
CA SER A 4 18.45 27.04 89.79
C SER A 4 17.54 26.07 88.98
N ILE A 5 18.20 25.36 88.05
CA ILE A 5 18.27 23.88 87.94
C ILE A 5 16.94 23.10 87.91
N ARG A 6 16.61 22.55 86.73
CA ARG A 6 15.95 21.24 86.58
C ARG A 6 16.76 20.43 85.53
N ARG A 7 17.58 19.48 85.99
CA ARG A 7 17.31 18.02 85.99
C ARG A 7 17.19 17.46 84.55
N LEU A 8 18.23 16.86 83.94
CA LEU A 8 18.90 15.59 84.27
C LEU A 8 17.94 14.40 84.17
N ALA A 9 17.86 13.76 82.99
CA ALA A 9 17.56 12.33 82.78
C ALA A 9 17.53 11.97 81.27
N LEU A 10 17.85 10.71 80.96
CA LEU A 10 18.03 10.03 79.66
C LEU A 10 19.31 10.44 78.89
N LEU A 11 20.47 9.78 78.98
CA LEU A 11 20.77 8.34 78.98
C LEU A 11 19.90 7.47 78.05
N GLY A 12 20.52 7.06 76.95
CA GLY A 12 20.52 5.67 76.51
C GLY A 12 19.28 5.17 75.79
N LEU A 13 19.29 5.29 74.46
CA LEU A 13 18.78 4.21 73.61
C LEU A 13 19.55 4.20 72.30
N VAL A 14 20.70 3.52 72.30
CA VAL A 14 21.29 2.97 71.08
C VAL A 14 20.32 1.91 70.58
N ALA A 15 19.40 2.30 69.70
CA ALA A 15 18.62 1.35 68.94
C ALA A 15 19.56 0.71 67.92
N ALA A 16 20.07 -0.47 68.27
CA ALA A 16 20.62 -1.40 67.31
C ALA A 16 19.51 -1.76 66.32
N SER A 17 19.42 -1.02 65.22
CA SER A 17 18.72 -1.48 64.03
C SER A 17 19.51 -2.69 63.53
N SER A 18 19.05 -3.88 63.90
CA SER A 18 19.41 -5.12 63.24
C SER A 18 19.12 -4.91 61.76
N VAL A 19 20.18 -4.69 60.98
CA VAL A 19 20.13 -4.85 59.53
C VAL A 19 19.86 -6.33 59.33
N VAL A 20 18.57 -6.69 59.24
CA VAL A 20 18.17 -7.95 58.64
C VAL A 20 18.75 -7.85 57.23
N ALA A 21 19.76 -8.67 56.95
CA ALA A 21 20.30 -8.79 55.60
C ALA A 21 19.09 -9.03 54.69
N LYS A 22 18.77 -8.06 53.82
CA LYS A 22 17.74 -8.25 52.81
C LYS A 22 18.18 -9.45 52.00
N GLY A 23 17.33 -10.47 51.89
CA GLY A 23 17.62 -11.61 51.03
C GLY A 23 17.81 -11.11 49.60
N ALA A 24 18.81 -11.60 48.88
CA ALA A 24 18.97 -11.24 47.47
C ALA A 24 18.22 -12.25 46.60
N ILE A 25 17.56 -11.77 45.54
CA ILE A 25 16.98 -12.64 44.52
C ILE A 25 18.12 -13.25 43.72
N GLY A 26 18.18 -14.58 43.66
CA GLY A 26 19.14 -15.32 42.85
C GLY A 26 18.44 -16.18 41.80
N ILE A 27 19.22 -16.69 40.85
CA ILE A 27 18.69 -17.57 39.81
C ILE A 27 19.35 -18.95 39.89
N LYS A 28 18.52 -20.00 39.94
CA LYS A 28 18.97 -21.39 39.80
C LYS A 28 18.50 -22.00 38.50
N GLN A 29 19.34 -22.88 37.94
CA GLN A 29 19.06 -23.66 36.73
C GLN A 29 18.62 -22.81 35.53
N ALA A 30 19.26 -21.65 35.33
CA ALA A 30 19.03 -20.85 34.14
C ALA A 30 19.58 -21.58 32.90
N LYS A 31 18.73 -21.72 31.89
CA LYS A 31 19.03 -22.38 30.63
C LYS A 31 18.50 -21.54 29.48
N VAL A 32 19.35 -21.31 28.50
CA VAL A 32 18.99 -20.73 27.21
C VAL A 32 19.02 -21.85 26.18
N ALA A 33 17.88 -22.14 25.59
CA ALA A 33 17.74 -23.09 24.50
C ALA A 33 17.40 -22.32 23.22
N VAL A 34 18.22 -22.51 22.19
CA VAL A 34 17.95 -22.07 20.83
C VAL A 34 17.54 -23.30 20.05
N THR A 35 16.33 -23.29 19.49
CA THR A 35 15.82 -24.37 18.64
C THR A 35 15.62 -23.83 17.24
N SER A 36 16.21 -24.51 16.26
CA SER A 36 16.09 -24.21 14.85
C SER A 36 14.97 -25.03 14.22
N PRO A 37 14.28 -24.53 13.18
CA PRO A 37 13.19 -25.27 12.54
C PRO A 37 13.65 -26.57 11.87
N ASN A 38 14.93 -26.66 11.50
CA ASN A 38 15.53 -27.86 10.90
C ASN A 38 16.22 -28.78 11.93
N GLY A 39 16.28 -28.39 13.21
CA GLY A 39 16.96 -29.13 14.28
C GLY A 39 18.49 -29.22 14.18
N LEU A 40 19.09 -28.61 13.15
CA LEU A 40 20.54 -28.69 12.90
C LEU A 40 21.38 -27.71 13.75
N SER A 41 20.81 -26.58 14.19
CA SER A 41 21.53 -25.55 14.95
C SER A 41 20.95 -25.35 16.35
N ASP A 42 20.56 -26.46 16.98
CA ASP A 42 20.01 -26.45 18.33
C ASP A 42 21.16 -26.33 19.34
N ALA A 43 21.10 -25.32 20.20
CA ALA A 43 22.12 -25.07 21.21
C ALA A 43 21.47 -24.84 22.57
N THR A 44 22.00 -25.49 23.61
CA THR A 44 21.57 -25.26 24.99
C THR A 44 22.75 -24.76 25.81
N TYR A 45 22.63 -23.54 26.31
CA TYR A 45 23.61 -22.91 27.20
C TYR A 45 23.08 -22.92 28.62
N ASN A 46 23.82 -23.55 29.53
CA ASN A 46 23.54 -23.47 30.96
C ASN A 46 24.18 -22.19 31.49
N LEU A 47 23.40 -21.38 32.19
CA LEU A 47 23.85 -20.13 32.78
C LEU A 47 24.12 -20.33 34.26
N LYS A 48 25.26 -19.80 34.69
CA LYS A 48 25.65 -19.68 36.09
C LYS A 48 25.82 -18.21 36.39
N GLU A 49 25.09 -17.73 37.36
CA GLU A 49 25.28 -16.39 37.93
C GLU A 49 26.72 -16.30 38.52
N PRO A 50 27.48 -15.22 38.30
CA PRO A 50 27.17 -13.96 37.60
C PRO A 50 27.74 -13.88 36.16
N THR A 51 28.24 -14.97 35.60
CA THR A 51 28.91 -14.95 34.29
C THR A 51 27.90 -14.81 33.14
N PRO A 52 28.04 -13.82 32.24
CA PRO A 52 27.20 -13.69 31.05
C PRO A 52 27.54 -14.78 30.01
N LEU A 53 26.71 -14.93 28.97
CA LEU A 53 27.01 -15.83 27.87
C LEU A 53 28.32 -15.43 27.15
N PRO A 54 29.25 -16.37 26.95
CA PRO A 54 30.55 -16.08 26.32
C PRO A 54 30.48 -15.88 24.80
N THR A 55 29.38 -16.24 24.14
CA THR A 55 29.23 -16.13 22.69
C THR A 55 27.91 -15.44 22.32
N PRO A 56 27.92 -14.48 21.38
CA PRO A 56 26.69 -13.85 20.90
C PRO A 56 25.79 -14.91 20.24
N ILE A 57 24.50 -14.90 20.60
CA ILE A 57 23.52 -15.81 20.00
C ILE A 57 22.93 -15.14 18.76
N ALA A 58 23.23 -15.68 17.58
CA ALA A 58 22.57 -15.30 16.34
C ALA A 58 21.40 -16.26 16.07
N LEU A 59 20.18 -15.72 16.00
CA LEU A 59 18.98 -16.48 15.67
C LEU A 59 18.81 -16.58 14.16
N SER A 60 18.51 -17.78 13.65
CA SER A 60 18.19 -18.03 12.25
C SER A 60 16.68 -17.85 11.99
N GLU A 61 16.29 -17.76 10.72
CA GLU A 61 14.89 -17.59 10.33
C GLU A 61 14.02 -18.73 10.88
N GLY A 62 12.92 -18.39 11.58
CA GLY A 62 12.02 -19.38 12.18
C GLY A 62 12.56 -20.11 13.41
N SER A 63 13.73 -19.74 13.93
CA SER A 63 14.23 -20.26 15.21
C SER A 63 13.39 -19.79 16.40
N THR A 64 13.48 -20.52 17.51
CA THR A 64 12.84 -20.17 18.78
C THR A 64 13.91 -20.06 19.86
N PHE A 65 13.97 -18.91 20.52
CA PHE A 65 14.78 -18.70 21.71
C PHE A 65 13.92 -18.93 22.94
N LYS A 66 14.34 -19.83 23.82
CA LYS A 66 13.66 -20.16 25.06
C LYS A 66 14.61 -19.97 26.23
N LEU A 67 14.28 -19.03 27.09
CA LEU A 67 14.96 -18.83 28.37
C LEU A 67 14.07 -19.43 29.47
N SER A 68 14.63 -20.37 30.23
CA SER A 68 13.97 -20.99 31.38
C SER A 68 14.87 -20.90 32.60
N PHE A 69 14.32 -20.47 33.73
CA PHE A 69 15.07 -20.34 34.98
C PHE A 69 14.17 -20.51 36.20
N SER A 70 14.77 -20.74 37.37
CA SER A 70 14.05 -20.76 38.65
C SER A 70 14.53 -19.58 39.49
N VAL A 71 13.59 -18.73 39.90
CA VAL A 71 13.83 -17.64 40.82
C VAL A 71 13.88 -18.21 42.23
N ILE A 72 14.94 -17.90 42.96
CA ILE A 72 15.14 -18.36 44.33
C ILE A 72 15.58 -17.21 45.22
N ASP A 73 15.34 -17.35 46.51
CA ASP A 73 16.05 -16.56 47.52
C ASP A 73 17.45 -17.14 47.72
N THR A 74 18.46 -16.27 47.75
CA THR A 74 19.84 -16.65 48.07
C THR A 74 20.00 -17.11 49.52
N VAL A 75 19.15 -16.62 50.44
CA VAL A 75 19.24 -16.91 51.88
C VAL A 75 18.49 -18.18 52.24
N THR A 76 17.23 -18.32 51.81
CA THR A 76 16.39 -19.48 52.16
C THR A 76 16.47 -20.61 51.14
N GLY A 77 16.92 -20.34 49.91
CA GLY A 77 16.98 -21.32 48.83
C GLY A 77 15.62 -21.76 48.29
N GLU A 78 14.53 -21.18 48.80
CA GLU A 78 13.15 -21.46 48.39
C GLU A 78 12.79 -20.70 47.10
N GLY A 79 11.86 -21.27 46.33
CA GLY A 79 11.38 -20.66 45.09
C GLY A 79 10.39 -19.54 45.38
N ILE A 80 10.73 -18.32 44.96
CA ILE A 80 9.90 -17.12 45.20
C ILE A 80 9.23 -16.67 43.91
N TYR A 81 8.02 -16.12 44.04
CA TYR A 81 7.33 -15.42 42.96
C TYR A 81 7.72 -13.93 42.95
N PRO A 82 8.50 -13.46 41.95
CA PRO A 82 8.83 -12.04 41.84
C PRO A 82 7.61 -11.24 41.36
N GLN A 83 7.43 -10.04 41.88
CA GLN A 83 6.34 -9.15 41.46
C GLN A 83 6.61 -8.53 40.08
N GLN A 84 7.88 -8.30 39.76
CA GLN A 84 8.32 -7.79 38.47
C GLN A 84 9.34 -8.74 37.85
N ALA A 85 9.04 -9.24 36.65
CA ALA A 85 9.94 -10.08 35.88
C ALA A 85 9.89 -9.68 34.41
N HIS A 86 10.95 -9.03 33.93
CA HIS A 86 11.05 -8.57 32.56
C HIS A 86 12.39 -8.92 31.93
N LEU A 87 12.35 -9.14 30.63
CA LEU A 87 13.52 -9.23 29.79
C LEU A 87 13.64 -7.91 29.01
N LEU A 88 14.69 -7.16 29.30
CA LEU A 88 15.04 -5.92 28.61
C LEU A 88 15.93 -6.26 27.41
N PHE A 89 15.58 -5.69 26.27
CA PHE A 89 16.32 -5.73 25.02
C PHE A 89 16.82 -4.32 24.76
N GLU A 90 18.11 -4.09 25.01
CA GLU A 90 18.74 -2.80 24.76
C GLU A 90 19.31 -2.81 23.34
N ASP A 91 18.83 -1.89 22.49
CA ASP A 91 19.40 -1.69 21.15
C ASP A 91 20.53 -0.66 21.26
N PRO A 92 21.75 -0.90 20.73
CA PRO A 92 22.82 0.08 20.73
C PRO A 92 22.46 1.42 20.06
N LYS A 93 21.36 1.46 19.28
CA LYS A 93 20.85 2.67 18.63
C LYS A 93 19.76 3.41 19.42
N GLY A 94 19.38 2.90 20.61
CA GLY A 94 18.53 3.59 21.58
C GLY A 94 17.06 3.17 21.62
N ASP A 95 16.64 2.18 20.83
CA ASP A 95 15.28 1.64 20.86
C ASP A 95 15.18 0.45 21.85
N ASP A 96 14.98 0.77 23.12
CA ASP A 96 14.87 -0.26 24.17
C ASP A 96 13.47 -0.87 24.25
N VAL A 97 13.41 -2.19 24.33
CA VAL A 97 12.15 -2.95 24.39
C VAL A 97 12.13 -3.86 25.61
N THR A 98 11.03 -3.83 26.36
CA THR A 98 10.87 -4.68 27.56
C THR A 98 9.76 -5.69 27.32
N LEU A 99 10.06 -6.97 27.52
CA LEU A 99 9.06 -8.06 27.43
C LEU A 99 8.81 -8.69 28.81
N PRO A 100 7.54 -8.92 29.19
CA PRO A 100 7.22 -9.63 30.43
C PRO A 100 7.62 -11.10 30.35
N VAL A 101 8.15 -11.63 31.45
CA VAL A 101 8.49 -13.05 31.61
C VAL A 101 7.38 -13.75 32.38
N THR A 102 6.92 -14.89 31.88
CA THR A 102 5.90 -15.68 32.57
C THR A 102 6.53 -16.44 33.73
N VAL A 103 6.14 -16.09 34.97
CA VAL A 103 6.60 -16.78 36.19
C VAL A 103 5.43 -17.51 36.84
N LYS A 104 5.67 -18.75 37.31
CA LYS A 104 4.69 -19.56 38.04
C LYS A 104 4.84 -19.34 39.54
N SER A 105 3.82 -19.72 40.32
CA SER A 105 3.82 -19.62 41.79
C SER A 105 4.97 -20.38 42.47
N ASN A 106 5.57 -21.36 41.79
CA ASN A 106 6.73 -22.12 42.28
C ASN A 106 8.10 -21.50 41.92
N GLY A 107 8.12 -20.24 41.46
CA GLY A 107 9.34 -19.54 41.07
C GLY A 107 9.92 -19.95 39.71
N LYS A 108 9.33 -20.93 39.00
CA LYS A 108 9.77 -21.31 37.66
C LYS A 108 9.30 -20.29 36.63
N ALA A 109 10.24 -19.75 35.87
CA ALA A 109 10.03 -18.75 34.84
C ALA A 109 10.39 -19.28 33.45
N GLN A 110 9.62 -18.87 32.45
CA GLN A 110 9.90 -19.18 31.05
C GLN A 110 9.47 -18.02 30.14
N ILE A 111 10.35 -17.66 29.22
CA ILE A 111 10.04 -16.78 28.09
C ILE A 111 10.48 -17.47 26.79
N THR A 112 9.60 -17.42 25.79
CA THR A 112 9.86 -17.97 24.46
C THR A 112 9.67 -16.87 23.43
N ILE A 113 10.68 -16.66 22.58
CA ILE A 113 10.70 -15.70 21.49
C ILE A 113 10.79 -16.51 20.20
N ASN A 114 9.81 -16.34 19.32
CA ASN A 114 9.78 -17.03 18.04
C ASN A 114 10.13 -16.05 16.93
N THR A 115 11.17 -16.36 16.17
CA THR A 115 11.66 -15.54 15.06
C THR A 115 10.65 -15.54 13.90
N ALA A 116 9.84 -16.59 13.74
CA ALA A 116 8.73 -16.62 12.75
C ALA A 116 7.55 -15.70 13.09
N LYS A 117 7.31 -15.44 14.38
CA LYS A 117 6.22 -14.61 14.89
C LYS A 117 6.74 -13.77 16.07
N PRO A 118 7.64 -12.80 15.80
CA PRO A 118 8.23 -12.00 16.85
C PRO A 118 7.17 -11.11 17.49
N HIS A 119 7.41 -10.71 18.74
CA HIS A 119 6.54 -9.76 19.42
C HIS A 119 6.52 -8.43 18.66
N PRO A 120 5.36 -7.76 18.49
CA PRO A 120 5.26 -6.55 17.67
C PRO A 120 6.21 -5.42 18.10
N ALA A 121 6.59 -5.37 19.38
CA ALA A 121 7.56 -4.41 19.89
C ALA A 121 8.99 -4.63 19.35
N LEU A 122 9.38 -5.87 19.01
CA LEU A 122 10.70 -6.20 18.45
C LEU A 122 10.78 -6.04 16.92
N LEU A 123 9.70 -5.64 16.26
CA LEU A 123 9.67 -5.49 14.80
C LEU A 123 10.29 -4.18 14.30
N GLN A 124 10.46 -3.19 15.17
CA GLN A 124 10.91 -1.84 14.81
C GLN A 124 12.41 -1.62 15.02
N SER A 125 13.04 -2.48 15.80
CA SER A 125 14.44 -2.44 16.22
C SER A 125 15.44 -2.97 15.18
N HIS A 126 16.73 -2.71 15.40
CA HIS A 126 17.80 -2.90 14.42
C HIS A 126 18.48 -4.27 14.41
N GLY A 127 18.04 -5.22 15.24
CA GLY A 127 18.40 -6.64 15.11
C GLY A 127 19.62 -7.10 15.87
N SER A 128 20.24 -6.26 16.68
CA SER A 128 21.26 -6.62 17.66
C SER A 128 20.85 -6.05 19.02
N PHE A 129 20.79 -6.89 20.04
CA PHE A 129 20.34 -6.48 21.37
C PHE A 129 21.27 -6.99 22.46
N HIS A 130 21.46 -6.17 23.48
CA HIS A 130 21.94 -6.65 24.77
C HIS A 130 20.73 -7.10 25.61
N LEU A 131 20.75 -8.36 26.04
CA LEU A 131 19.70 -8.93 26.87
C LEU A 131 20.03 -8.77 28.34
N THR A 132 19.15 -8.09 29.07
CA THR A 132 19.25 -7.96 30.53
C THR A 132 17.97 -8.50 31.17
N LEU A 133 18.13 -9.44 32.09
CA LEU A 133 17.03 -9.96 32.89
C LEU A 133 16.86 -9.09 34.13
N LEU A 134 15.67 -8.52 34.29
CA LEU A 134 15.30 -7.66 35.41
C LEU A 134 14.27 -8.39 36.28
N LEU A 135 14.66 -8.68 37.52
CA LEU A 135 13.80 -9.27 38.54
C LEU A 135 13.72 -8.32 39.74
N SER A 136 12.51 -8.06 40.22
CA SER A 136 12.30 -7.23 41.41
C SER A 136 11.12 -7.70 42.24
N SER A 137 11.23 -7.46 43.55
CA SER A 137 10.18 -7.62 44.56
C SER A 137 10.04 -6.30 45.32
N LEU A 138 8.82 -5.90 45.68
CA LEU A 138 8.50 -4.54 46.14
C LEU A 138 9.29 -4.08 47.38
N ASP A 139 9.60 -4.97 48.31
CA ASP A 139 10.34 -4.59 49.53
C ASP A 139 11.03 -5.73 50.29
N SER A 140 10.78 -6.98 49.89
CA SER A 140 11.23 -8.15 50.65
C SER A 140 12.64 -8.63 50.30
N LEU A 141 13.11 -8.36 49.08
CA LEU A 141 14.40 -8.84 48.59
C LEU A 141 15.09 -7.80 47.70
N ASP A 142 16.42 -7.85 47.64
CA ASP A 142 17.21 -7.01 46.74
C ASP A 142 16.97 -7.40 45.27
N PRO A 143 16.71 -6.43 44.38
CA PRO A 143 16.41 -6.67 42.98
C PRO A 143 17.65 -7.18 42.22
N LEU A 144 17.42 -7.99 41.19
CA LEU A 144 18.47 -8.59 40.38
C LEU A 144 18.42 -8.04 38.95
N SER A 145 19.52 -7.44 38.51
CA SER A 145 19.80 -7.10 37.12
C SER A 145 20.89 -8.01 36.58
N TYR A 146 20.52 -9.01 35.77
CA TYR A 146 21.46 -10.00 35.26
C TYR A 146 21.64 -9.85 33.74
N PRO A 147 22.83 -9.42 33.25
CA PRO A 147 23.12 -9.36 31.83
C PRO A 147 23.31 -10.79 31.29
N LEU A 148 22.44 -11.20 30.37
CA LEU A 148 22.49 -12.52 29.76
C LEU A 148 23.52 -12.55 28.63
N GLY A 149 23.57 -11.51 27.79
CA GLY A 149 24.52 -11.42 26.67
C GLY A 149 23.90 -10.80 25.42
N GLU A 150 24.57 -10.97 24.28
CA GLU A 150 24.13 -10.40 23.01
C GLU A 150 23.24 -11.37 22.22
N LEU A 151 22.13 -10.86 21.70
CA LEU A 151 21.19 -11.56 20.82
C LEU A 151 21.07 -10.82 19.49
N SER A 152 21.31 -11.51 18.38
CA SER A 152 21.05 -10.97 17.05
C SER A 152 19.85 -11.65 16.40
N LEU A 153 18.88 -10.85 15.94
CA LEU A 153 17.73 -11.28 15.17
C LEU A 153 18.01 -11.16 13.66
N PRO A 154 17.51 -12.10 12.85
CA PRO A 154 17.71 -12.04 11.41
C PRO A 154 16.90 -10.89 10.80
N PRO A 155 17.46 -10.14 9.84
CA PRO A 155 16.86 -8.94 9.28
C PRO A 155 15.52 -9.19 8.57
N SER A 156 15.29 -10.41 8.09
CA SER A 156 14.03 -10.84 7.47
C SER A 156 12.84 -10.83 8.44
N THR A 157 13.09 -10.84 9.74
CA THR A 157 12.07 -10.82 10.79
C THR A 157 11.78 -9.43 11.34
N LEU A 158 12.68 -8.49 11.09
CA LEU A 158 12.60 -7.08 11.47
C LEU A 158 11.92 -6.27 10.38
N LYS A 159 10.80 -6.79 9.87
CA LYS A 159 10.04 -6.07 8.85
C LYS A 159 9.23 -4.98 9.52
N PRO A 160 9.45 -3.70 9.18
CA PRO A 160 8.55 -2.65 9.63
C PRO A 160 7.15 -2.98 9.14
N LEU A 161 6.17 -2.98 10.05
CA LEU A 161 4.79 -3.25 9.70
C LEU A 161 4.38 -2.30 8.57
N PRO A 162 3.92 -2.79 7.41
CA PRO A 162 3.50 -1.92 6.33
C PRO A 162 2.33 -1.06 6.81
N ARG A 163 2.50 0.27 6.78
CA ARG A 163 1.41 1.20 7.12
C ARG A 163 0.30 1.02 6.10
N LYS A 164 -0.85 0.52 6.55
CA LYS A 164 -2.06 0.40 5.73
C LYS A 164 -2.83 1.73 5.59
N ARG A 165 -2.43 2.79 6.30
CA ARG A 165 -3.15 4.07 6.34
C ARG A 165 -2.18 5.25 6.32
N HIS A 166 -2.50 6.25 5.52
CA HIS A 166 -1.74 7.49 5.38
C HIS A 166 -1.86 8.40 6.61
N ASP A 167 -2.90 8.22 7.43
CA ASP A 167 -3.25 9.14 8.51
C ASP A 167 -2.62 8.80 9.88
N LEU A 168 -1.68 7.84 9.94
CA LEU A 168 -1.04 7.52 11.23
C LEU A 168 0.00 8.59 11.60
N PRO A 169 0.11 8.94 12.90
CA PRO A 169 1.15 9.84 13.37
C PRO A 169 2.56 9.32 12.99
N PRO A 170 3.56 10.23 12.86
CA PRO A 170 4.94 9.89 12.55
C PRO A 170 5.48 8.83 13.53
N LYS A 171 6.42 7.96 13.09
CA LYS A 171 6.98 6.94 13.99
C LYS A 171 7.72 7.63 15.14
N GLN A 172 7.79 6.95 16.28
CA GLN A 172 8.76 7.28 17.31
C GLN A 172 10.17 7.16 16.68
N GLY A 173 10.95 8.25 16.72
CA GLY A 173 12.24 8.36 16.04
C GLY A 173 12.22 9.10 14.68
N ASP A 174 11.08 9.17 14.00
CA ASP A 174 10.92 10.06 12.85
C ASP A 174 10.64 11.48 13.37
N PRO A 175 11.38 12.51 12.94
CA PRO A 175 11.10 13.88 13.34
C PRO A 175 9.66 14.23 12.99
N ALA A 176 8.88 14.66 13.98
CA ALA A 176 7.47 15.00 13.82
C ALA A 176 7.24 16.07 12.73
N PHE A 177 8.27 16.83 12.39
CA PHE A 177 8.28 17.85 11.36
C PHE A 177 9.39 17.56 10.34
N GLN A 178 9.02 16.95 9.22
CA GLN A 178 9.84 16.85 8.02
C GLN A 178 9.06 17.34 6.81
N ALA A 179 9.74 17.94 5.84
CA ALA A 179 9.15 18.22 4.55
C ALA A 179 8.72 16.90 3.89
N GLN A 180 7.45 16.79 3.52
CA GLN A 180 6.94 15.62 2.81
C GLN A 180 7.52 15.58 1.39
N GLN A 181 7.66 14.38 0.83
CA GLN A 181 8.07 14.21 -0.55
C GLN A 181 7.04 14.83 -1.50
N GLU A 182 7.51 15.59 -2.49
CA GLU A 182 6.66 16.18 -3.51
C GLU A 182 5.99 15.10 -4.36
N ILE A 183 4.69 15.25 -4.61
CA ILE A 183 3.89 14.31 -5.39
C ILE A 183 3.63 14.91 -6.77
N PHE A 184 4.07 14.23 -7.83
CA PHE A 184 3.81 14.62 -9.21
C PHE A 184 2.63 13.84 -9.79
N HIS A 185 1.72 14.53 -10.49
CA HIS A 185 0.67 13.88 -11.25
C HIS A 185 1.21 13.36 -12.57
N THR A 186 1.23 12.03 -12.73
CA THR A 186 1.59 11.40 -14.01
C THR A 186 0.36 11.36 -14.92
N PHE A 187 0.38 12.18 -15.97
CA PHE A 187 -0.67 12.18 -17.00
C PHE A 187 -0.60 10.90 -17.85
N LYS A 188 -1.74 10.54 -18.43
CA LYS A 188 -1.83 9.44 -19.38
C LYS A 188 -1.07 9.81 -20.66
N GLU A 189 -0.30 8.86 -21.19
CA GLU A 189 0.36 9.02 -22.49
C GLU A 189 -0.66 9.15 -23.63
N ASP A 190 -0.38 10.03 -24.59
CA ASP A 190 -1.19 10.19 -25.78
C ASP A 190 -1.15 8.92 -26.65
N PRO A 191 -2.29 8.54 -27.27
CA PRO A 191 -2.34 7.36 -28.14
C PRO A 191 -1.44 7.57 -29.37
N LYS A 192 -0.69 6.52 -29.72
CA LYS A 192 0.17 6.53 -30.91
C LYS A 192 -0.68 6.65 -32.18
N THR A 193 -0.42 7.68 -32.99
CA THR A 193 -1.06 7.88 -34.30
C THR A 193 -0.26 7.23 -35.42
N VAL A 194 -0.93 6.85 -36.51
CA VAL A 194 -0.27 6.37 -37.73
C VAL A 194 0.46 7.50 -38.46
N GLY A 195 1.51 7.16 -39.21
CA GLY A 195 2.25 8.13 -40.03
C GLY A 195 1.43 8.65 -41.21
N TRP A 196 1.67 9.91 -41.61
CA TRP A 196 0.93 10.60 -42.67
C TRP A 196 0.91 9.85 -44.00
N THR A 197 2.01 9.18 -44.36
CA THR A 197 2.13 8.39 -45.60
C THR A 197 1.15 7.22 -45.62
N LEU A 198 1.02 6.48 -44.51
CA LEU A 198 0.08 5.37 -44.39
C LEU A 198 -1.37 5.86 -44.44
N SER A 199 -1.68 6.99 -43.82
CA SER A 199 -3.01 7.61 -43.91
C SER A 199 -3.38 8.02 -45.34
N ILE A 200 -2.44 8.60 -46.10
CA ILE A 200 -2.67 8.95 -47.50
C ILE A 200 -2.94 7.69 -48.33
N ILE A 201 -2.11 6.66 -48.18
CA ILE A 201 -2.28 5.40 -48.92
C ILE A 201 -3.66 4.79 -48.63
N GLY A 202 -4.06 4.73 -47.36
CA GLY A 202 -5.40 4.24 -46.97
C GLY A 202 -6.53 5.07 -47.59
N THR A 203 -6.37 6.39 -47.67
CA THR A 203 -7.36 7.28 -48.29
C THR A 203 -7.47 7.04 -49.79
N VAL A 204 -6.34 6.89 -50.50
CA VAL A 204 -6.31 6.59 -51.95
C VAL A 204 -6.97 5.24 -52.24
N ILE A 205 -6.66 4.22 -51.45
CA ILE A 205 -7.28 2.89 -51.59
C ILE A 205 -8.80 2.97 -51.39
N THR A 206 -9.26 3.75 -50.41
CA THR A 206 -10.69 3.93 -50.11
C THR A 206 -11.42 4.67 -51.25
N LEU A 207 -10.74 5.62 -51.92
CA LEU A 207 -11.29 6.38 -53.04
C LEU A 207 -11.20 5.64 -54.39
N ALA A 208 -10.35 4.61 -54.51
CA ALA A 208 -10.11 3.90 -55.77
C ALA A 208 -11.36 3.27 -56.42
N PRO A 209 -12.31 2.64 -55.68
CA PRO A 209 -13.52 2.12 -56.29
C PRO A 209 -14.38 3.21 -56.94
N TRP A 210 -14.42 4.41 -56.34
CA TRP A 210 -15.17 5.55 -56.88
C TRP A 210 -14.55 6.09 -58.17
N THR A 211 -13.22 6.17 -58.24
CA THR A 211 -12.53 6.61 -59.47
C THR A 211 -12.71 5.62 -60.61
N ILE A 212 -12.67 4.32 -60.31
CA ILE A 212 -12.97 3.26 -61.28
C ILE A 212 -14.41 3.36 -61.77
N LEU A 213 -15.39 3.54 -60.86
CA LEU A 213 -16.80 3.69 -61.20
C LEU A 213 -17.01 4.88 -62.15
N LEU A 214 -16.45 6.04 -61.84
CA LEU A 214 -16.55 7.23 -62.68
C LEU A 214 -15.88 7.03 -64.05
N GLY A 215 -14.71 6.37 -64.09
CA GLY A 215 -14.02 6.04 -65.33
C GLY A 215 -14.81 5.05 -66.21
N LEU A 216 -15.48 4.07 -65.60
CA LEU A 216 -16.32 3.12 -66.30
C LEU A 216 -17.60 3.81 -66.81
N LEU A 217 -18.22 4.66 -65.99
CA LEU A 217 -19.38 5.44 -66.39
C LEU A 217 -19.09 6.33 -67.60
N GLY A 218 -17.91 6.95 -67.67
CA GLY A 218 -17.45 7.71 -68.84
C GLY A 218 -17.27 6.88 -70.12
N LYS A 219 -17.06 5.57 -70.02
CA LYS A 219 -17.05 4.65 -71.17
C LYS A 219 -18.44 4.18 -71.58
N LEU A 220 -19.39 4.15 -70.65
CA LEU A 220 -20.79 3.80 -70.90
C LEU A 220 -21.62 5.00 -71.36
N THR A 221 -21.24 6.24 -71.04
CA THR A 221 -22.00 7.43 -71.43
C THR A 221 -22.23 7.57 -72.95
N PRO A 222 -21.33 7.18 -73.88
CA PRO A 222 -21.60 7.28 -75.31
C PRO A 222 -22.64 6.28 -75.81
N SER A 223 -22.87 5.17 -75.10
CA SER A 223 -23.88 4.17 -75.46
C SER A 223 -25.25 4.45 -74.84
N LEU A 224 -25.34 5.43 -73.94
CA LEU A 224 -26.59 5.87 -73.34
C LEU A 224 -27.17 7.02 -74.17
N ASN A 225 -28.33 6.79 -74.79
CA ASN A 225 -29.11 7.84 -75.46
C ASN A 225 -29.72 8.80 -74.42
N PHE A 226 -28.94 9.79 -73.99
CA PHE A 226 -29.41 10.83 -73.08
C PHE A 226 -30.40 11.76 -73.80
N GLN A 227 -31.70 11.59 -73.51
CA GLN A 227 -32.69 12.61 -73.87
C GLN A 227 -32.50 13.83 -72.97
N THR A 228 -32.67 15.02 -73.55
CA THR A 228 -32.57 16.28 -72.80
C THR A 228 -33.62 16.28 -71.67
N PRO A 229 -33.18 16.36 -70.40
CA PRO A 229 -34.13 16.31 -69.29
C PRO A 229 -34.95 17.60 -69.25
N PRO A 230 -36.19 17.53 -68.73
CA PRO A 230 -37.04 18.70 -68.59
C PRO A 230 -36.46 19.71 -67.59
N THR A 231 -36.86 20.97 -67.71
CA THR A 231 -36.44 22.06 -66.82
C THR A 231 -36.77 21.77 -65.35
N SER A 232 -37.89 21.08 -65.08
CA SER A 232 -38.29 20.62 -63.75
C SER A 232 -37.28 19.66 -63.12
N SER A 233 -36.63 18.79 -63.90
CA SER A 233 -35.59 17.88 -63.40
C SER A 233 -34.32 18.61 -62.97
N TYR A 234 -33.91 19.67 -63.69
CA TYR A 234 -32.77 20.48 -63.27
C TYR A 234 -33.04 21.20 -61.94
N VAL A 235 -34.25 21.73 -61.76
CA VAL A 235 -34.65 22.35 -60.49
C VAL A 235 -34.65 21.33 -59.35
N PHE A 236 -35.17 20.13 -59.58
CA PHE A 236 -35.11 19.05 -58.59
C PHE A 236 -33.67 18.65 -58.23
N LEU A 237 -32.79 18.48 -59.21
CA LEU A 237 -31.38 18.17 -58.98
C LEU A 237 -30.63 19.29 -58.24
N LEU A 238 -30.96 20.56 -58.51
CA LEU A 238 -30.41 21.69 -57.78
C LEU A 238 -30.80 21.61 -56.30
N VAL A 239 -32.08 21.37 -56.01
CA VAL A 239 -32.56 21.23 -54.62
C VAL A 239 -31.89 20.03 -53.92
N LEU A 240 -31.71 18.92 -54.63
CA LEU A 240 -30.97 17.76 -54.12
C LEU A 240 -29.50 18.12 -53.80
N GLY A 241 -28.84 18.84 -54.70
CA GLY A 241 -27.48 19.33 -54.49
C GLY A 241 -27.37 20.33 -53.34
N ALA A 242 -28.38 21.18 -53.15
CA ALA A 242 -28.46 22.10 -52.01
C ALA A 242 -28.62 21.35 -50.68
N LEU A 243 -29.37 20.24 -50.67
CA LEU A 243 -29.52 19.38 -49.50
C LEU A 243 -28.21 18.66 -49.16
N GLU A 244 -27.49 18.13 -50.15
CA GLU A 244 -26.16 17.52 -49.96
C GLU A 244 -25.13 18.56 -49.49
N ALA A 245 -25.13 19.75 -50.09
CA ALA A 245 -24.28 20.85 -49.66
C ALA A 245 -24.57 21.25 -48.20
N LEU A 246 -25.85 21.28 -47.80
CA LEU A 246 -26.23 21.55 -46.41
C LEU A 246 -25.68 20.48 -45.45
N ILE A 247 -25.73 19.20 -45.82
CA ILE A 247 -25.10 18.10 -45.05
C ILE A 247 -23.58 18.29 -44.96
N PHE A 248 -22.94 18.69 -46.06
CA PHE A 248 -21.50 18.97 -46.07
C PHE A 248 -21.12 20.16 -45.17
N VAL A 249 -21.88 21.26 -45.19
CA VAL A 249 -21.65 22.39 -44.28
C VAL A 249 -21.92 22.00 -42.82
N TYR A 250 -22.89 21.12 -42.57
CA TYR A 250 -23.10 20.48 -41.26
C TYR A 250 -21.86 19.76 -40.76
N TRP A 251 -21.27 18.90 -41.59
CA TRP A 251 -20.04 18.20 -41.23
C TRP A 251 -18.88 19.16 -40.90
N LEU A 252 -18.80 20.32 -41.56
CA LEU A 252 -17.72 21.28 -41.31
C LEU A 252 -17.91 22.11 -40.04
N ARG A 253 -19.07 22.74 -39.82
CA ARG A 253 -19.23 23.81 -38.81
C ARG A 253 -20.62 23.99 -38.21
N LEU A 254 -21.67 23.43 -38.81
CA LEU A 254 -23.06 23.74 -38.46
C LEU A 254 -23.52 22.92 -37.25
N LYS A 255 -24.25 23.54 -36.32
CA LYS A 255 -24.83 22.82 -35.16
C LYS A 255 -26.16 22.17 -35.55
N LEU A 256 -26.50 21.06 -34.88
CA LEU A 256 -27.67 20.24 -35.19
C LEU A 256 -29.00 21.02 -35.25
N TYR A 257 -29.23 21.95 -34.30
CA TYR A 257 -30.47 22.71 -34.23
C TYR A 257 -30.63 23.77 -35.34
N HIS A 258 -29.55 24.14 -36.03
CA HIS A 258 -29.63 24.97 -37.24
C HIS A 258 -29.84 24.11 -38.49
N LEU A 259 -29.22 22.93 -38.54
CA LEU A 259 -29.41 21.97 -39.64
C LEU A 259 -30.87 21.53 -39.72
N LEU A 260 -31.44 21.09 -38.60
CA LEU A 260 -32.74 20.41 -38.57
C LEU A 260 -33.88 21.22 -39.23
N PRO A 261 -34.13 22.51 -38.90
CA PRO A 261 -35.19 23.28 -39.56
C PRO A 261 -34.89 23.57 -41.03
N ALA A 262 -33.63 23.86 -41.38
CA ALA A 262 -33.22 24.13 -42.76
C ALA A 262 -33.36 22.87 -43.64
N PHE A 263 -32.96 21.72 -43.12
CA PHE A 263 -33.07 20.42 -43.77
C PHE A 263 -34.53 20.01 -43.95
N LEU A 264 -35.37 20.20 -42.93
CA LEU A 264 -36.80 19.93 -43.02
C LEU A 264 -37.45 20.80 -44.12
N GLY A 265 -37.16 22.11 -44.13
CA GLY A 265 -37.67 23.04 -45.13
C GLY A 265 -37.23 22.66 -46.55
N LEU A 266 -35.94 22.38 -46.75
CA LEU A 266 -35.42 21.92 -48.04
C LEU A 266 -35.99 20.56 -48.45
N SER A 267 -36.27 19.66 -47.51
CA SER A 267 -36.89 18.36 -47.80
C SER A 267 -38.33 18.51 -48.32
N VAL A 268 -39.11 19.42 -47.74
CA VAL A 268 -40.46 19.74 -48.26
C VAL A 268 -40.38 20.29 -49.69
N ILE A 269 -39.43 21.20 -49.95
CA ILE A 269 -39.21 21.75 -51.29
C ILE A 269 -38.74 20.65 -52.26
N ALA A 270 -37.85 19.75 -51.83
CA ALA A 270 -37.35 18.63 -52.61
C ALA A 270 -38.47 17.65 -52.99
N THR A 271 -39.36 17.32 -52.05
CA THR A 271 -40.50 16.44 -52.33
C THR A 271 -41.47 17.06 -53.33
N TRP A 272 -41.78 18.35 -53.18
CA TRP A 272 -42.67 19.04 -54.11
C TRP A 272 -42.09 19.12 -55.53
N THR A 273 -40.83 19.57 -55.65
CA THR A 273 -40.13 19.66 -56.94
C THR A 273 -39.92 18.28 -57.57
N GLY A 274 -39.65 17.25 -56.75
CA GLY A 274 -39.52 15.87 -57.18
C GLY A 274 -40.81 15.29 -57.74
N ILE A 275 -41.96 15.53 -57.11
CA ILE A 275 -43.27 15.08 -57.63
C ILE A 275 -43.53 15.67 -59.01
N ILE A 276 -43.22 16.96 -59.21
CA ILE A 276 -43.42 17.64 -60.50
C ILE A 276 -42.47 17.06 -61.56
N ALA A 277 -41.18 16.95 -61.25
CA ALA A 277 -40.16 16.43 -62.17
C ALA A 277 -40.46 14.99 -62.61
N LEU A 278 -40.79 14.11 -61.65
CA LEU A 278 -41.11 12.71 -61.93
C LEU A 278 -42.41 12.56 -62.75
N ARG A 279 -43.43 13.40 -62.50
CA ARG A 279 -44.66 13.41 -63.31
C ARG A 279 -44.39 13.85 -64.75
N GLU A 280 -43.55 14.86 -64.95
CA GLU A 280 -43.19 15.32 -66.30
C GLU A 280 -42.37 14.27 -67.05
N LEU A 281 -41.38 13.65 -66.39
CA LEU A 281 -40.61 12.55 -66.95
C LEU A 281 -41.50 11.36 -67.35
N ARG A 282 -42.47 11.00 -66.48
CA ARG A 282 -43.45 9.96 -66.80
C ARG A 282 -44.28 10.33 -68.02
N ALA A 283 -44.79 11.55 -68.10
CA ALA A 283 -45.57 12.02 -69.24
C ALA A 283 -44.77 11.99 -70.56
N ARG A 284 -43.49 12.35 -70.52
CA ARG A 284 -42.59 12.26 -71.69
C ARG A 284 -42.31 10.80 -72.09
N ARG A 285 -42.10 9.90 -71.12
CA ARG A 285 -41.93 8.46 -71.37
C ARG A 285 -43.16 7.85 -72.06
N LEU A 286 -44.36 8.18 -71.57
CA LEU A 286 -45.63 7.71 -72.15
C LEU A 286 -45.83 8.24 -73.58
N LYS A 287 -45.48 9.51 -73.84
CA LYS A 287 -45.51 10.09 -75.20
C LYS A 287 -44.50 9.46 -76.15
N ALA A 288 -43.37 8.98 -75.63
CA ALA A 288 -42.34 8.27 -76.39
C ALA A 288 -42.66 6.78 -76.63
N GLY A 289 -43.87 6.30 -76.27
CA GLY A 289 -44.30 4.91 -76.49
C GLY A 289 -43.84 3.92 -75.42
N GLY A 290 -43.33 4.40 -74.28
CA GLY A 290 -42.96 3.54 -73.16
C GLY A 290 -44.17 2.98 -72.41
N ALA A 291 -44.05 1.75 -71.89
CA ALA A 291 -45.08 1.08 -71.10
C ALA A 291 -45.50 1.89 -69.83
N PRO A 292 -46.76 1.72 -69.34
CA PRO A 292 -47.34 2.51 -68.25
C PRO A 292 -46.59 2.48 -66.90
#